data_AF-A0A6M4P6R3-F1
#
_entry.id   AF-A0A6M4P6R3-F1
#
_cell.length_a   1.000
_cell.length_b   1.000
_cell.length_c   1.000
_cell.angle_alpha   90.00
_cell.angle_beta   90.00
_cell.angle_gamma   90.00
#
_symmetry.space_group_name_H-M   'P 1'
#
loop_
_entity.id
_entity.type
_entity.pdbx_description
1 polymer ?
#
loop_
_entity_poly.entity_id
_entity_poly.type
_entity_poly.pdbx_seq_one_letter_code
_entity_poly.pdbx_strand_id
1 'polypeptide(L)'
;MVSKLTGSDLTCAILERGDKKEIWCAVSDESDQEAISDLHGNDFTAYIVKFQNGYFYCDGGMQWSYAVPIKIIPIKYTEAIYIEKTC
;
A
#
# COMPACT_ATOMS: atom_id res chain seq x y z
N MET A 1 -12.45 12.55 16.70
CA MET A 1 -12.97 12.31 15.34
C MET A 1 -12.02 11.35 14.64
N VAL A 2 -12.39 10.07 14.52
CA VAL A 2 -11.60 9.02 13.81
C VAL A 2 -12.11 8.85 12.36
N SER A 3 -12.80 9.86 11.84
CA SER A 3 -13.44 9.80 10.53
C SER A 3 -12.53 10.39 9.43
N LYS A 4 -12.04 9.50 8.56
CA LYS A 4 -11.35 9.73 7.26
C LYS A 4 -9.81 9.81 7.24
N LEU A 5 -9.09 9.07 8.07
CA LEU A 5 -7.68 8.80 7.74
C LEU A 5 -7.63 7.91 6.50
N THR A 6 -6.90 8.33 5.48
CA THR A 6 -6.67 7.61 4.22
C THR A 6 -5.22 7.80 3.77
N GLY A 7 -4.78 7.04 2.78
CA GLY A 7 -3.45 7.25 2.19
C GLY A 7 -2.30 7.04 3.17
N SER A 8 -1.24 7.82 3.02
CA SER A 8 -0.05 7.78 3.88
C SER A 8 -0.37 8.06 5.34
N ASP A 9 -1.30 8.98 5.63
CA ASP A 9 -1.72 9.29 7.00
C ASP A 9 -2.36 8.09 7.71
N LEU A 10 -3.10 7.27 6.97
CA LEU A 10 -3.65 6.02 7.51
C LEU A 10 -2.55 5.01 7.81
N THR A 11 -1.52 4.90 6.96
CA THR A 11 -0.36 4.03 7.22
C THR A 11 0.37 4.46 8.49
N CYS A 12 0.65 5.76 8.65
CA CYS A 12 1.26 6.31 9.86
C CYS A 12 0.44 5.95 11.11
N ALA A 13 -0.88 6.19 11.08
CA ALA A 13 -1.74 5.89 12.22
C ALA A 13 -1.80 4.39 12.56
N ILE A 14 -1.71 3.48 11.57
CA ILE A 14 -1.64 2.04 11.83
C ILE A 14 -0.30 1.67 12.47
N LEU A 15 0.82 2.22 11.97
CA LEU A 15 2.15 1.97 12.51
C LEU A 15 2.30 2.48 13.96
N GLU A 16 1.80 3.69 14.24
CA GLU A 16 1.83 4.29 15.58
C GLU A 16 1.01 3.50 16.60
N ARG A 17 -0.11 2.90 16.16
CA ARG A 17 -0.96 2.09 17.03
C ARG A 17 -0.28 0.80 17.49
N GLY A 18 0.68 0.28 16.73
CA GLY A 18 1.45 -0.93 17.08
C GLY A 18 0.69 -2.26 17.00
N ASP A 19 -0.62 -2.24 16.77
CA ASP A 19 -1.47 -3.44 16.71
C ASP A 19 -1.20 -4.36 15.52
N LYS A 20 -0.73 -3.77 14.41
CA LYS A 20 -0.29 -4.52 13.23
C LYS A 20 1.18 -4.22 13.03
N LYS A 21 2.00 -5.26 13.06
CA LYS A 21 3.43 -5.16 12.78
C LYS A 21 3.73 -4.90 11.29
N GLU A 22 2.71 -5.05 10.44
CA GLU A 22 2.87 -5.52 9.07
C GLU A 22 1.73 -4.99 8.19
N ILE A 23 2.03 -4.12 7.23
CA ILE A 23 1.05 -3.48 6.34
C ILE A 23 1.57 -3.55 4.92
N TRP A 24 0.79 -4.15 4.02
CA TRP A 24 1.05 -4.03 2.59
C TRP A 24 0.61 -2.65 2.13
N CYS A 25 1.49 -1.96 1.42
CA CYS A 25 1.20 -0.67 0.84
C CYS A 25 1.52 -0.64 -0.65
N ALA A 26 0.76 0.14 -1.40
CA ALA A 26 1.25 0.73 -2.63
C ALA A 26 2.18 1.88 -2.27
N VAL A 27 3.27 2.06 -2.99
CA VAL A 27 4.31 3.03 -2.65
C VAL A 27 4.72 3.86 -3.84
N SER A 28 5.11 5.10 -3.59
CA SER A 28 5.61 6.05 -4.58
C SER A 28 6.47 7.11 -3.88
N ASP A 29 7.32 7.78 -4.64
CA ASP A 29 8.07 8.94 -4.16
C ASP A 29 7.39 10.29 -4.49
N GLU A 30 6.32 10.32 -5.29
CA GLU A 30 5.67 11.55 -5.74
C GLU A 30 4.38 11.90 -4.97
N SER A 31 3.46 10.93 -4.78
CA SER A 31 2.21 11.18 -4.05
C SER A 31 1.43 9.91 -3.68
N ASP A 32 0.44 10.06 -2.78
CA ASP A 32 -0.56 9.03 -2.52
C ASP A 32 -1.37 8.65 -3.78
N GLN A 33 -1.70 9.63 -4.63
CA GLN A 33 -2.45 9.40 -5.87
C GLN A 33 -1.64 8.59 -6.87
N GLU A 34 -0.34 8.85 -6.97
CA GLU A 34 0.55 8.07 -7.84
C GLU A 34 0.72 6.65 -7.29
N ALA A 35 0.98 6.49 -5.98
CA ALA A 35 1.04 5.17 -5.34
C ALA A 35 -0.21 4.32 -5.65
N ILE A 36 -1.40 4.93 -5.62
CA ILE A 36 -2.66 4.25 -5.97
C ILE A 36 -2.73 3.93 -7.46
N SER A 37 -2.26 4.85 -8.32
CA SER A 37 -2.29 4.67 -9.77
C SER A 37 -1.40 3.50 -10.22
N ASP A 38 -0.26 3.31 -9.57
CA ASP A 38 0.69 2.22 -9.85
C ASP A 38 0.13 0.82 -9.52
N LEU A 39 -0.92 0.73 -8.69
CA LEU A 39 -1.64 -0.53 -8.46
C LEU A 39 -2.28 -1.08 -9.74
N HIS A 40 -2.64 -0.22 -10.70
CA HIS A 40 -3.23 -0.68 -11.96
C HIS A 40 -2.26 -1.48 -12.83
N GLY A 41 -0.95 -1.34 -12.62
CA GLY A 41 0.11 -2.18 -13.21
C GLY A 41 0.76 -3.17 -12.23
N ASN A 42 0.41 -3.09 -10.95
CA ASN A 42 1.05 -3.82 -9.83
C ASN A 42 2.58 -3.59 -9.74
N ASP A 43 3.04 -2.40 -10.14
CA ASP A 43 4.47 -2.17 -10.37
C ASP A 43 5.25 -1.96 -9.05
N PHE A 44 4.64 -1.34 -8.04
CA PHE A 44 5.31 -1.03 -6.77
C PHE A 44 4.41 -1.26 -5.54
N THR A 45 4.42 -2.49 -5.02
CA THR A 45 3.87 -2.82 -3.70
C THR A 45 4.97 -3.22 -2.73
N ALA A 46 4.89 -2.76 -1.50
CA ALA A 46 5.91 -2.99 -0.48
C ALA A 46 5.29 -3.28 0.88
N TYR A 47 6.03 -4.04 1.68
CA TYR A 47 5.64 -4.38 3.03
C TYR A 47 6.24 -3.41 4.03
N ILE A 48 5.43 -2.45 4.50
CA ILE A 48 5.90 -1.33 5.33
C ILE A 48 5.89 -1.72 6.81
N VAL A 49 7.03 -1.49 7.47
CA VAL A 49 7.26 -1.89 8.86
C VAL A 49 7.52 -0.72 9.80
N LYS A 50 7.90 0.46 9.27
CA LYS A 50 8.11 1.66 10.08
C LYS A 50 7.98 2.94 9.26
N PHE A 51 7.64 4.02 9.96
CA PHE A 51 7.74 5.39 9.47
C PHE A 51 8.77 6.13 10.33
N GLN A 52 9.81 6.66 9.70
CA GLN A 52 10.92 7.30 10.40
C GLN A 52 11.53 8.41 9.55
N ASN A 53 11.80 9.57 10.16
CA ASN A 53 12.44 10.72 9.50
C ASN A 53 11.72 11.16 8.21
N GLY A 54 10.39 11.05 8.16
CA GLY A 54 9.59 11.44 7.00
C GLY A 54 9.45 10.38 5.91
N TYR A 55 9.96 9.16 6.12
CA TYR A 55 9.93 8.09 5.12
C TYR A 55 9.31 6.80 5.65
N PHE A 56 8.64 6.08 4.77
CA PHE A 56 8.14 4.72 4.98
C PHE A 56 9.22 3.71 4.59
N TYR A 57 9.56 2.78 5.48
CA TYR A 57 10.55 1.75 5.20
C TYR A 57 9.89 0.39 5.06
N CYS A 58 10.27 -0.33 4.02
CA CYS A 58 9.92 -1.74 3.90
C CYS A 58 10.86 -2.64 4.71
N ASP A 59 10.48 -3.91 4.87
CA ASP A 59 11.29 -4.94 5.52
C ASP A 59 12.68 -5.13 4.88
N GLY A 60 12.79 -4.93 3.56
CA GLY A 60 14.05 -4.94 2.81
C GLY A 60 14.93 -3.68 3.00
N GLY A 61 14.47 -2.70 3.78
CA GLY A 61 15.24 -1.48 4.08
C GLY A 61 15.17 -0.37 3.04
N MET A 62 14.45 -0.58 1.93
CA MET A 62 14.14 0.47 0.96
C MET A 62 13.14 1.46 1.58
N GLN A 63 13.30 2.74 1.25
CA GLN A 63 12.46 3.83 1.75
C GLN A 63 11.58 4.39 0.64
N TRP A 64 10.44 4.94 1.03
CA TRP A 64 9.45 5.55 0.16
C TRP A 64 8.88 6.81 0.80
N SER A 65 8.56 7.80 -0.02
CA SER A 65 7.98 9.08 0.45
C SER A 65 6.48 8.95 0.76
N TYR A 66 5.76 8.09 0.04
CA TYR A 66 4.33 7.83 0.21
C TYR A 66 4.04 6.33 0.29
N ALA A 67 3.09 5.94 1.15
CA ALA A 67 2.67 4.55 1.33
C ALA A 67 1.17 4.46 1.63
N VAL A 68 0.39 4.00 0.66
CA VAL A 68 -1.06 3.83 0.78
C VAL A 68 -1.39 2.38 1.16
N PRO A 69 -2.08 2.13 2.29
CA PRO A 69 -2.29 0.76 2.75
C PRO A 69 -3.31 0.04 1.88
N ILE A 70 -2.98 -1.17 1.45
CA ILE A 70 -3.79 -2.00 0.55
C ILE A 70 -4.15 -3.34 1.19
N LYS A 71 -5.16 -4.00 0.60
CA LYS A 71 -5.49 -5.39 0.92
C LYS A 71 -5.07 -6.29 -0.24
N ILE A 72 -4.07 -7.13 -0.02
CA ILE A 72 -3.67 -8.16 -0.98
C ILE A 72 -4.56 -9.38 -0.78
N ILE A 73 -5.25 -9.80 -1.84
CA ILE A 73 -6.13 -10.98 -1.85
C ILE A 73 -5.69 -11.87 -3.01
N PRO A 74 -5.31 -13.13 -2.76
CA PRO A 74 -5.08 -14.09 -3.84
C PRO A 74 -6.34 -14.26 -4.68
N ILE A 75 -6.21 -14.13 -6.00
CA ILE A 75 -7.32 -14.40 -6.92
C ILE A 75 -7.57 -15.91 -6.99
N LYS A 76 -8.82 -16.29 -7.21
CA LYS A 76 -9.21 -17.68 -7.53
C LYS A 76 -9.19 -17.90 -9.03
N TYR A 77 -9.06 -19.16 -9.44
CA TYR A 77 -9.10 -19.57 -10.86
C TYR A 77 -10.35 -19.02 -11.58
N THR A 78 -11.50 -19.00 -10.90
CA THR A 78 -12.74 -18.44 -11.46
C THR A 78 -12.63 -16.96 -11.80
N GLU A 79 -11.84 -16.17 -11.09
CA GLU A 79 -11.68 -14.74 -11.36
C GLU A 79 -10.70 -14.51 -12.53
N ALA A 80 -9.70 -15.38 -12.68
CA ALA A 80 -8.73 -15.30 -13.78
C ALA A 80 -9.36 -15.53 -15.16
N ILE A 81 -10.33 -16.43 -15.26
CA ILE A 81 -10.95 -16.81 -16.54
C ILE A 81 -12.01 -15.82 -17.06
N TYR A 82 -12.51 -14.89 -16.24
CA TYR A 82 -13.46 -13.86 -16.69
C TYR A 82 -12.77 -12.63 -17.31
N ILE A 83 -11.44 -12.55 -17.26
CA ILE A 83 -10.68 -11.39 -17.78
C ILE A 83 -10.55 -11.43 -19.32
N GLU A 84 -10.84 -12.55 -20.00
CA GLU A 84 -10.71 -12.68 -21.47
C GLU A 84 -11.93 -12.20 -22.30
N LYS A 85 -12.90 -11.45 -21.75
CA LYS A 85 -14.09 -11.01 -22.52
C LYS A 85 -14.34 -9.51 -22.55
N THR A 86 -13.29 -8.73 -22.81
CA THR A 86 -13.46 -7.35 -23.27
C THR A 86 -12.57 -7.11 -24.48
N CYS A 87 -13.07 -7.51 -25.65
CA CYS A 87 -12.63 -6.97 -26.95
C CYS A 87 -13.32 -5.63 -27.20
#